data_AF-A0A3C0UVI8-F1
#
_entry.id   AF-A0A3C0UVI8-F1
#
_cell.length_a   1.000
_cell.length_b   1.000
_cell.length_c   1.000
_cell.angle_alpha   90.00
_cell.angle_beta   90.00
_cell.angle_gamma   90.00
#
_symmetry.space_group_name_H-M   'P 1'
#
loop_
_entity.id
_entity.type
_entity.pdbx_description
1 polymer ?
#
loop_
_entity_poly.entity_id
_entity_poly.type
_entity_poly.pdbx_seq_one_letter_code
_entity_poly.pdbx_strand_id
1 'polypeptide(L)'
;MAPFWTKTLVRDALIAVGTSLLVTVFCFIGPTIHMPFLVGMLSALGLGWLQPKKGWLLAIEQTVLIAVFYFAFNTFKIMTPHDAEATQFTALLQFFPAFTGSFLGSFIRKIFK
;
A
#
# COMPACT_ATOMS: atom_id res chain seq x y z
N MET A 1 -29.96 -8.44 2.35
CA MET A 1 -28.69 -7.82 2.80
C MET A 1 -27.67 -8.01 1.69
N ALA A 2 -26.97 -6.95 1.23
CA ALA A 2 -25.91 -7.13 0.24
C ALA A 2 -24.70 -7.82 0.89
N PRO A 3 -24.00 -8.73 0.19
CA PRO A 3 -22.83 -9.41 0.75
C PRO A 3 -21.71 -8.42 1.03
N PHE A 4 -21.04 -8.57 2.16
CA PHE A 4 -19.89 -7.74 2.51
C PHE A 4 -18.75 -7.92 1.50
N TRP A 5 -18.52 -9.16 1.06
CA TRP A 5 -17.55 -9.51 0.03
C TRP A 5 -18.20 -9.47 -1.35
N THR A 6 -17.83 -8.48 -2.16
CA THR A 6 -18.24 -8.37 -3.56
C THR A 6 -17.10 -8.86 -4.46
N LYS A 7 -17.42 -9.30 -5.67
CA LYS A 7 -16.40 -9.64 -6.69
C LYS A 7 -15.40 -8.49 -6.92
N THR A 8 -15.88 -7.24 -6.81
CA THR A 8 -15.04 -6.05 -6.92
C THR A 8 -14.07 -5.92 -5.74
N LEU A 9 -14.52 -6.17 -4.50
CA LEU A 9 -13.66 -6.09 -3.32
C LEU A 9 -12.56 -7.17 -3.35
N VAL A 10 -12.90 -8.39 -3.78
CA VAL A 10 -11.92 -9.47 -3.91
C VAL A 10 -10.86 -9.14 -4.97
N ARG A 11 -11.28 -8.63 -6.14
CA ARG A 11 -10.34 -8.18 -7.18
C ARG A 11 -9.43 -7.07 -6.64
N ASP A 12 -10.00 -6.09 -5.94
CA ASP A 12 -9.25 -4.92 -5.48
C ASP A 12 -8.30 -5.26 -4.31
N ALA A 13 -8.63 -6.28 -3.51
CA ALA A 13 -7.71 -6.89 -2.54
C ALA A 13 -6.51 -7.55 -3.23
N LEU A 14 -6.72 -8.31 -4.31
CA LEU A 14 -5.61 -8.86 -5.11
C LEU A 14 -4.72 -7.76 -5.72
N ILE A 15 -5.32 -6.64 -6.14
CA ILE A 15 -4.55 -5.47 -6.59
C ILE A 15 -3.73 -4.91 -5.42
N ALA A 16 -4.31 -4.82 -4.21
CA ALA A 16 -3.60 -4.37 -3.02
C ALA A 16 -2.39 -5.25 -2.69
N VAL A 17 -2.46 -6.58 -2.92
CA VAL A 17 -1.29 -7.47 -2.79
C VAL A 17 -0.17 -7.06 -3.75
N GLY A 18 -0.49 -6.88 -5.04
CA GLY A 18 0.49 -6.49 -6.04
C GLY A 18 1.11 -5.12 -5.78
N THR A 19 0.29 -4.13 -5.40
CA THR A 19 0.79 -2.79 -5.09
C THR A 19 1.59 -2.76 -3.79
N SER A 20 1.24 -3.59 -2.79
CA SER A 20 2.02 -3.72 -1.55
C SER A 20 3.41 -4.26 -1.84
N LEU A 21 3.52 -5.30 -2.67
CA LEU A 21 4.81 -5.85 -3.07
C LEU A 21 5.65 -4.81 -3.81
N LEU A 22 5.03 -4.08 -4.74
CA LEU A 22 5.68 -2.99 -5.47
C LEU A 22 6.21 -1.93 -4.48
N VAL A 23 5.40 -1.48 -3.53
CA VAL A 23 5.82 -0.50 -2.52
C VAL A 23 6.98 -1.04 -1.69
N THR A 24 6.94 -2.29 -1.24
CA THR A 24 8.04 -2.92 -0.51
C THR A 24 9.32 -2.95 -1.33
N VAL A 25 9.27 -3.28 -2.63
CA VAL A 25 10.46 -3.22 -3.50
C VAL A 25 11.04 -1.81 -3.51
N PHE A 26 10.21 -0.77 -3.64
CA PHE A 26 10.67 0.61 -3.59
C PHE A 26 11.28 1.00 -2.23
N CYS A 27 10.82 0.44 -1.11
CA CYS A 27 11.47 0.64 0.19
C CYS A 27 12.92 0.12 0.22
N PHE A 28 13.25 -0.93 -0.54
CA PHE A 28 14.60 -1.51 -0.59
C PHE A 28 15.53 -0.78 -1.58
N ILE A 29 15.01 -0.36 -2.73
CA ILE A 29 15.82 0.26 -3.80
C ILE A 29 15.81 1.80 -3.78
N GLY A 30 14.91 2.42 -3.02
CA GLY A 30 14.73 3.87 -3.00
C GLY A 30 15.97 4.59 -2.48
N PRO A 31 16.57 5.52 -3.26
CA PRO A 31 17.75 6.27 -2.81
C PRO A 31 17.43 7.30 -1.71
N THR A 32 16.14 7.60 -1.50
CA THR A 32 15.66 8.52 -0.47
C THR A 32 14.34 8.02 0.09
N ILE A 33 13.98 8.50 1.28
CA ILE A 33 12.71 8.17 1.95
C ILE A 33 11.46 8.64 1.17
N HIS A 34 11.62 9.64 0.31
CA HIS A 34 10.50 10.26 -0.42
C HIS A 34 9.96 9.33 -1.51
N MET A 35 10.82 8.54 -2.15
CA MET A 35 10.43 7.67 -3.26
C MET A 35 9.47 6.55 -2.81
N PRO A 36 9.76 5.77 -1.75
CA PRO A 36 8.81 4.80 -1.21
C PRO A 36 7.49 5.44 -0.76
N PHE A 37 7.54 6.61 -0.13
CA PHE A 37 6.35 7.31 0.35
C PHE A 37 5.46 7.81 -0.79
N LEU A 38 6.05 8.35 -1.86
CA LEU A 38 5.32 8.76 -3.05
C LEU A 38 4.63 7.56 -3.71
N VAL A 39 5.36 6.45 -3.88
CA VAL A 39 4.83 5.22 -4.49
C VAL A 39 3.72 4.61 -3.61
N GLY A 40 3.92 4.59 -2.29
CA GLY A 40 2.90 4.21 -1.32
C GLY A 40 1.63 5.06 -1.43
N MET A 41 1.79 6.38 -1.50
CA MET A 41 0.66 7.30 -1.59
C MET A 41 -0.10 7.15 -2.91
N LEU A 42 0.59 7.05 -4.05
CA LEU A 42 -0.04 6.91 -5.36
C LEU A 42 -0.76 5.56 -5.51
N SER A 43 -0.13 4.47 -5.06
CA SER A 43 -0.76 3.15 -5.07
C SER A 43 -2.02 3.13 -4.19
N ALA A 44 -1.94 3.68 -2.99
CA ALA A 44 -3.06 3.75 -2.08
C ALA A 44 -4.18 4.65 -2.59
N LEU A 45 -3.85 5.77 -3.25
CA LEU A 45 -4.81 6.63 -3.95
C LEU A 45 -5.58 5.84 -5.00
N GLY A 46 -4.89 5.02 -5.80
CA GLY A 46 -5.52 4.10 -6.75
C GLY A 46 -6.49 3.13 -6.07
N LEU A 47 -6.10 2.51 -4.95
CA LEU A 47 -6.96 1.59 -4.20
C LEU A 47 -8.22 2.28 -3.64
N GLY A 48 -8.05 3.48 -3.06
CA GLY A 48 -9.16 4.29 -2.59
C GLY A 48 -10.13 4.68 -3.71
N TRP A 49 -9.60 5.04 -4.87
CA TRP A 49 -10.37 5.36 -6.06
C TRP A 49 -11.17 4.15 -6.59
N LEU A 50 -10.60 2.95 -6.50
CA LEU A 50 -11.27 1.70 -6.90
C LEU A 50 -12.40 1.35 -5.92
N GLN A 51 -12.19 1.54 -4.61
CA GLN A 51 -13.14 1.21 -3.55
C GLN A 51 -13.54 2.43 -2.69
N PRO A 52 -14.32 3.40 -3.21
CA PRO A 52 -14.61 4.64 -2.48
C PRO A 52 -15.36 4.45 -1.14
N LYS A 53 -16.12 3.36 -0.98
CA LYS A 53 -16.85 3.06 0.27
C LYS A 53 -16.01 2.27 1.28
N LYS A 54 -15.00 1.54 0.82
CA LYS A 54 -14.25 0.53 1.59
C LYS A 54 -12.73 0.68 1.47
N GLY A 55 -12.23 1.80 0.94
CA GLY A 55 -10.80 2.04 0.71
C GLY A 55 -9.96 1.95 1.99
N TRP A 56 -10.55 2.25 3.14
CA TRP A 56 -9.89 2.07 4.45
C TRP A 56 -9.50 0.61 4.73
N LEU A 57 -10.29 -0.38 4.26
CA LEU A 57 -9.94 -1.79 4.39
C LEU A 57 -8.72 -2.12 3.52
N LEU A 58 -8.69 -1.61 2.28
CA LEU A 58 -7.56 -1.79 1.38
C LEU A 58 -6.29 -1.09 1.90
N ALA A 59 -6.43 0.03 2.63
CA ALA A 59 -5.30 0.69 3.27
C ALA A 59 -4.74 -0.12 4.45
N ILE A 60 -5.61 -0.74 5.26
CA ILE A 60 -5.18 -1.67 6.32
C ILE A 60 -4.46 -2.87 5.70
N GLU A 61 -5.08 -3.50 4.70
CA GLU A 61 -4.49 -4.63 3.97
C GLU A 61 -3.13 -4.26 3.40
N GLN A 62 -3.03 -3.14 2.69
CA GLN A 62 -1.78 -2.66 2.12
C GLN A 62 -0.70 -2.42 3.19
N THR A 63 -1.06 -1.79 4.30
CA THR A 63 -0.12 -1.54 5.42
C THR A 63 0.41 -2.86 5.99
N VAL A 64 -0.47 -3.81 6.27
CA VAL A 64 -0.11 -5.12 6.84
C VAL A 64 0.77 -5.89 5.86
N LEU A 65 0.40 -5.93 4.58
CA LEU A 65 1.16 -6.64 3.56
C LEU A 65 2.54 -6.05 3.34
N ILE A 66 2.70 -4.72 3.35
CA ILE A 66 4.02 -4.08 3.24
C ILE A 66 4.93 -4.49 4.40
N ALA A 67 4.41 -4.51 5.63
CA ALA A 67 5.15 -4.96 6.79
C ALA A 67 5.53 -6.46 6.68
N VAL A 68 4.57 -7.31 6.28
CA VAL A 68 4.82 -8.75 6.07
C VAL A 68 5.87 -8.98 5.00
N PHE A 69 5.78 -8.31 3.85
CA PHE A 69 6.76 -8.43 2.78
C PHE A 69 8.13 -7.88 3.18
N TYR A 70 8.19 -6.80 3.95
CA TYR A 70 9.46 -6.31 4.51
C TYR A 70 10.14 -7.37 5.38
N PHE A 71 9.40 -7.96 6.33
CA PHE A 71 9.96 -9.01 7.18
C PHE A 71 10.35 -10.25 6.37
N ALA A 72 9.51 -10.69 5.42
CA ALA A 72 9.83 -11.80 4.54
C ALA A 72 11.11 -11.53 3.72
N PHE A 73 11.24 -10.35 3.12
CA PHE A 73 12.42 -9.98 2.34
C PHE A 73 13.69 -9.97 3.20
N ASN A 74 13.59 -9.47 4.44
CA ASN A 74 14.72 -9.41 5.36
C ASN A 74 15.10 -10.80 5.93
N THR A 75 14.12 -11.63 6.25
CA THR A 75 14.32 -13.00 6.78
C THR A 75 14.91 -13.93 5.71
N PHE A 76 14.34 -13.91 4.50
CA PHE A 76 14.78 -14.78 3.40
C PHE A 76 15.89 -14.18 2.55
N LYS A 77 16.38 -12.98 2.90
CA LYS A 77 17.44 -12.26 2.17
C LYS A 77 17.14 -12.13 0.67
N ILE A 78 15.89 -11.83 0.34
CA ILE A 78 15.40 -11.71 -1.04
C ILE A 78 16.04 -10.50 -1.74
N MET A 79 16.29 -9.42 -1.00
CA MET A 79 16.87 -8.19 -1.52
C MET A 79 17.77 -7.53 -0.49
N THR A 80 18.88 -6.94 -0.94
CA THR A 80 19.78 -6.15 -0.10
C THR A 80 19.23 -4.72 -0.01
N PRO A 81 18.93 -4.20 1.21
CA PRO A 81 18.49 -2.82 1.36
C PRO A 81 19.61 -1.87 0.99
N HIS A 82 19.28 -0.78 0.28
CA HIS A 82 20.26 0.26 -0.02
C HIS A 82 20.76 0.95 1.26
N ASP A 83 19.85 1.21 2.20
CA ASP A 83 20.10 1.69 3.55
C ASP A 83 19.12 0.96 4.49
N ALA A 84 19.65 0.18 5.42
CA ALA A 84 18.85 -0.69 6.28
C ALA A 84 17.88 0.09 7.18
N GLU A 85 18.30 1.25 7.71
CA GLU A 85 17.48 2.07 8.60
C GLU A 85 16.37 2.76 7.81
N ALA A 86 16.71 3.33 6.65
CA ALA A 86 15.73 3.97 5.77
C ALA A 86 14.71 2.98 5.21
N THR A 87 15.13 1.77 4.84
CA THR A 87 14.21 0.70 4.37
C THR A 87 13.25 0.29 5.48
N GLN A 88 13.73 0.07 6.70
CA GLN A 88 12.87 -0.27 7.83
C GLN A 88 11.88 0.87 8.15
N PHE A 89 12.38 2.11 8.21
CA PHE A 89 11.56 3.29 8.48
C PHE A 89 10.45 3.44 7.44
N THR A 90 10.81 3.40 6.15
CA THR A 90 9.84 3.61 5.08
C THR A 90 8.83 2.47 4.94
N ALA A 91 9.22 1.22 5.22
CA ALA A 91 8.30 0.08 5.19
C ALA A 91 7.31 0.10 6.37
N LEU A 92 7.78 0.39 7.59
CA LEU A 92 6.94 0.34 8.79
C LEU A 92 6.10 1.61 9.00
N LEU A 93 6.56 2.76 8.51
CA LEU A 93 5.79 4.03 8.57
C LEU A 93 4.77 4.16 7.43
N GLN A 94 4.64 3.14 6.59
CA GLN A 94 3.86 3.21 5.35
C GLN A 94 2.35 3.29 5.54
N PHE A 95 1.87 3.12 6.77
CA PHE A 95 0.48 3.39 7.10
C PHE A 95 0.09 4.84 6.79
N PHE A 96 0.96 5.83 7.01
CA PHE A 96 0.64 7.24 6.73
C PHE A 96 0.26 7.48 5.25
N PRO A 97 1.12 7.16 4.27
CA PRO A 97 0.76 7.32 2.86
C PRO A 97 -0.35 6.36 2.42
N ALA A 98 -0.44 5.14 2.99
CA ALA A 98 -1.52 4.20 2.67
C ALA A 98 -2.90 4.74 3.04
N PHE A 99 -3.07 5.22 4.27
CA PHE A 99 -4.34 5.80 4.71
C PHE A 99 -4.61 7.12 3.97
N THR A 100 -3.64 8.04 3.93
CA THR A 100 -3.82 9.36 3.29
C THR A 100 -4.19 9.22 1.82
N GLY A 101 -3.44 8.40 1.07
CA GLY A 101 -3.71 8.14 -0.34
C GLY A 101 -5.09 7.51 -0.53
N SER A 102 -5.41 6.43 0.18
CA SER A 102 -6.69 5.75 0.04
C SER A 102 -7.90 6.61 0.41
N PHE A 103 -7.80 7.42 1.47
CA PHE A 103 -8.84 8.39 1.81
C PHE A 103 -9.02 9.43 0.71
N LEU A 104 -7.92 9.99 0.21
CA LEU A 104 -7.95 10.99 -0.86
C LEU A 104 -8.56 10.40 -2.14
N GLY A 105 -8.09 9.24 -2.60
CA GLY A 105 -8.64 8.57 -3.78
C GLY A 105 -10.12 8.24 -3.65
N SER A 106 -10.53 7.78 -2.46
CA SER A 106 -11.95 7.52 -2.15
C SER A 106 -12.79 8.79 -2.19
N PHE A 107 -12.26 9.90 -1.66
CA PHE A 107 -12.92 11.19 -1.65
C PHE A 107 -13.08 11.76 -3.06
N ILE A 108 -12.00 11.80 -3.84
CA ILE A 108 -12.04 12.31 -5.21
C ILE A 108 -13.03 11.46 -6.04
N ARG A 109 -13.02 10.12 -5.91
CA ARG A 109 -13.99 9.28 -6.63
C ARG A 109 -15.45 9.56 -6.27
N LYS A 110 -15.74 10.01 -5.05
CA LYS A 110 -17.11 10.38 -4.62
C LYS A 110 -17.55 11.73 -5.15
N ILE A 111 -16.62 12.63 -5.45
CA ILE A 111 -16.94 13.95 -6.01
C ILE A 111 -17.19 13.85 -7.51
N PHE A 112 -16.34 13.11 -8.21
CA PHE A 112 -16.38 13.01 -9.68
C PHE A 112 -17.32 11.91 -10.20
N LYS A 113 -18.19 11.35 -9.36
CA LYS A 113 -19.06 10.23 -9.69
C LYS A 113 -20.45 10.37 -9.06
#